data_AF-A0A660W7D1-F1
#
_entry.id   AF-A0A660W7D1-F1
#
_cell.length_a   1.000
_cell.length_b   1.000
_cell.length_c   1.000
_cell.angle_alpha   90.00
_cell.angle_beta   90.00
_cell.angle_gamma   90.00
#
_symmetry.space_group_name_H-M   'P 1'
#
loop_
_entity.id
_entity.type
_entity.pdbx_description
1 polymer ?
#
loop_
_entity_poly.entity_id
_entity_poly.type
_entity_poly.pdbx_seq_one_letter_code
_entity_poly.pdbx_strand_id
1 'polypeptide(L)'
;MQVTAAGGSYQDGLTAVLQGVPSGMLLTEQEVYGDLLLRKPGADELSSPRKEPDLPVIYTGLNAADTVEGAGNKNHTNGTPL
;
A
#
# COMPACT_ATOMS: atom_id res chain seq x y z
N MET A 1 1.18 14.93 -8.04
CA MET A 1 1.42 13.61 -7.45
C MET A 1 2.30 12.82 -8.41
N GLN A 2 3.31 12.14 -7.89
CA GLN A 2 4.25 11.31 -8.67
C GLN A 2 4.34 9.92 -8.05
N VAL A 3 4.44 8.89 -8.88
CA VAL A 3 4.62 7.49 -8.44
C VAL A 3 5.90 6.94 -9.05
N THR A 4 6.73 6.33 -8.21
CA THR A 4 7.91 5.56 -8.62
C THR A 4 7.72 4.13 -8.16
N ALA A 5 7.84 3.17 -9.07
CA ALA A 5 7.78 1.75 -8.76
C ALA A 5 9.16 1.09 -8.95
N ALA A 6 9.47 0.11 -8.11
CA ALA A 6 10.68 -0.68 -8.16
C ALA A 6 10.37 -2.15 -7.87
N GLY A 7 11.22 -3.04 -8.37
CA GLY A 7 11.04 -4.49 -8.24
C GLY A 7 11.07 -5.21 -9.60
N GLY A 8 11.08 -6.54 -9.56
CA GLY A 8 11.18 -7.41 -10.73
C GLY A 8 10.47 -8.74 -10.49
N SER A 9 10.23 -9.49 -11.57
CA SER A 9 9.39 -10.71 -11.55
C SER A 9 9.95 -11.88 -10.73
N TYR A 10 11.23 -11.82 -10.35
CA TYR A 10 11.93 -12.86 -9.61
C TYR A 10 12.59 -12.30 -8.34
N GLN A 11 11.98 -11.27 -7.76
CA GLN A 11 12.43 -10.66 -6.51
C GLN A 11 11.38 -10.88 -5.43
N ASP A 12 11.81 -10.82 -4.17
CA ASP A 12 10.97 -11.11 -3.00
C ASP A 12 9.83 -10.10 -2.79
N GLY A 13 9.85 -8.97 -3.49
CA GLY A 13 8.82 -7.95 -3.36
C GLY A 13 8.89 -6.87 -4.42
N LEU A 14 7.82 -6.08 -4.45
CA LEU A 14 7.69 -4.86 -5.24
C LEU A 14 7.52 -3.68 -4.28
N THR A 15 8.00 -2.52 -4.67
CA THR A 15 7.84 -1.28 -3.89
C THR A 15 7.29 -0.18 -4.76
N ALA A 16 6.39 0.62 -4.22
CA ALA A 16 5.95 1.87 -4.81
C ALA A 16 6.20 3.00 -3.81
N VAL A 17 6.71 4.13 -4.30
CA VAL A 17 6.85 5.37 -3.54
C VAL A 17 5.98 6.43 -4.19
N LEU A 18 5.09 7.03 -3.41
CA LEU A 18 4.16 8.05 -3.85
C LEU A 18 4.55 9.40 -3.25
N GLN A 19 4.85 10.38 -4.10
CA GLN A 19 5.19 11.74 -3.70
C GLN A 19 4.05 12.72 -3.96
N GLY A 20 3.90 13.69 -3.05
CA GLY A 20 2.86 14.70 -3.09
C GLY A 20 1.47 14.16 -2.73
N VAL A 21 1.42 13.15 -1.85
CA VAL A 21 0.18 12.68 -1.22
C VAL A 21 -0.26 13.74 -0.19
N PRO A 22 -1.48 14.29 -0.27
CA PRO A 22 -1.98 15.23 0.73
C PRO A 22 -2.01 14.60 2.13
N SER A 23 -1.82 15.40 3.18
CA SER A 23 -1.97 14.93 4.56
C SER A 23 -3.44 14.77 4.97
N GLY A 24 -3.70 13.93 5.96
CA GLY A 24 -5.02 13.76 6.56
C GLY A 24 -5.94 12.75 5.88
N MET A 25 -5.43 11.90 4.97
CA MET A 25 -6.20 10.79 4.41
C MET A 25 -5.96 9.53 5.22
N LEU A 26 -7.02 8.87 5.69
CA LEU A 26 -6.92 7.55 6.31
C LEU A 26 -6.52 6.53 5.23
N LEU A 27 -5.52 5.70 5.53
CA LEU A 27 -5.10 4.62 4.65
C LEU A 27 -4.70 3.40 5.48
N THR A 28 -5.14 2.22 5.06
CA THR A 28 -4.82 0.96 5.73
C THR A 28 -4.31 -0.09 4.74
N GLU A 29 -3.45 -0.99 5.22
CA GLU A 29 -2.99 -2.15 4.43
C GLU A 29 -4.15 -3.05 4.00
N GLN A 30 -5.24 -3.10 4.78
CA GLN A 30 -6.42 -3.90 4.46
C GLN A 30 -7.16 -3.37 3.22
N GLU A 31 -7.26 -2.05 3.06
CA GLU A 31 -7.84 -1.45 1.85
C GLU A 31 -6.99 -1.76 0.62
N VAL A 32 -5.66 -1.59 0.74
CA VAL A 32 -4.72 -1.92 -0.34
C VAL A 32 -4.79 -3.41 -0.69
N TYR A 33 -4.89 -4.28 0.32
CA TYR A 33 -5.02 -5.72 0.11
C TYR A 33 -6.31 -6.08 -0.63
N GLY A 34 -7.42 -5.43 -0.30
CA GLY A 34 -8.69 -5.58 -1.01
C GLY A 34 -8.54 -5.33 -2.51
N ASP A 35 -7.84 -4.26 -2.89
CA ASP A 35 -7.58 -3.93 -4.30
C ASP A 35 -6.62 -4.94 -4.97
N LEU A 36 -5.60 -5.43 -4.24
CA LEU A 36 -4.68 -6.46 -4.76
C LEU A 36 -5.39 -7.79 -5.04
N LEU A 37 -6.41 -8.14 -4.24
CA LEU A 37 -7.21 -9.35 -4.47
C LEU A 37 -7.94 -9.31 -5.82
N LEU A 38 -8.36 -8.13 -6.28
CA LEU A 38 -9.00 -7.94 -7.59
C LEU A 38 -8.03 -8.20 -8.77
N ARG A 39 -6.72 -8.14 -8.52
CA ARG A 39 -5.67 -8.26 -9.54
C ARG A 39 -5.14 -9.69 -9.70
N LYS A 40 -5.62 -10.66 -8.92
CA LYS A 40 -5.13 -12.04 -8.98
C LYS A 40 -5.40 -12.67 -10.36
N PRO A 41 -4.37 -13.02 -11.14
CA PRO A 41 -4.51 -13.93 -12.27
C PRO A 41 -4.95 -15.30 -11.72
N GLY A 42 -5.89 -15.98 -12.37
CA GLY A 42 -6.48 -17.22 -11.86
C GLY A 42 -8.01 -17.28 -11.90
N ALA A 43 -8.68 -16.21 -12.33
CA ALA A 43 -10.15 -16.20 -12.45
C ALA A 43 -10.68 -17.05 -13.61
N ASP A 44 -9.80 -17.46 -14.54
CA ASP A 44 -10.13 -18.26 -15.72
C ASP A 44 -9.21 -19.49 -15.79
N GLU A 45 -9.71 -20.58 -16.38
CA GLU A 45 -9.17 -21.96 -16.31
C GLU A 45 -7.70 -22.09 -16.80
N LEU A 46 -7.19 -21.08 -17.49
CA LEU A 46 -5.89 -21.08 -18.16
C LEU A 46 -4.76 -20.43 -17.35
N SER A 47 -5.04 -19.90 -16.16
CA SER A 47 -4.05 -19.17 -15.35
C SER A 47 -3.72 -19.89 -14.05
N SER A 48 -2.44 -20.05 -13.76
CA SER A 48 -2.01 -20.60 -12.47
C SER A 48 -2.39 -19.62 -11.36
N PRO A 49 -3.16 -20.05 -10.35
CA PRO A 49 -3.45 -19.20 -9.20
C PRO A 49 -2.12 -18.81 -8.53
N ARG A 50 -1.91 -17.52 -8.25
CA ARG A 50 -0.79 -17.11 -7.40
C ARG A 50 -0.93 -17.84 -6.05
N LYS A 51 0.06 -18.69 -5.71
CA LYS A 51 0.08 -19.46 -4.46
C LYS A 51 0.36 -18.59 -3.24
N GLU A 52 1.13 -17.52 -3.42
CA GLU A 52 1.52 -16.62 -2.34
C GLU A 52 0.63 -15.37 -2.33
N PRO A 53 0.10 -14.95 -1.16
CA PRO A 53 -0.70 -13.73 -1.07
C PRO A 53 0.19 -12.50 -1.23
N ASP A 54 -0.17 -11.60 -2.15
CA ASP A 54 0.44 -10.26 -2.24
C ASP A 54 -0.01 -9.44 -1.01
N LEU A 55 0.81 -9.45 0.06
CA LEU A 55 0.52 -8.73 1.31
C LEU A 55 1.17 -7.34 1.27
N PRO A 56 0.39 -6.25 1.25
CA PRO A 56 0.95 -4.91 1.27
C PRO A 56 1.50 -4.58 2.66
N VAL A 57 2.61 -3.85 2.68
CA VAL A 57 3.18 -3.25 3.89
C VAL A 57 3.36 -1.75 3.66
N ILE A 58 2.83 -0.92 4.55
CA ILE A 58 3.00 0.53 4.50
C ILE A 58 4.14 0.92 5.45
N TYR A 59 5.28 1.30 4.88
CA TYR A 59 6.50 1.60 5.65
C TYR A 59 6.62 3.07 6.07
N THR A 60 6.12 4.00 5.26
CA THR A 60 6.30 5.45 5.42
C THR A 60 5.01 6.22 5.11
N GLY A 61 5.05 7.55 5.15
CA GLY A 61 3.93 8.41 4.70
C GLY A 61 2.71 8.49 5.63
N LEU A 62 2.61 7.64 6.66
CA LEU A 62 1.52 7.67 7.64
C LEU A 62 2.01 8.10 9.04
N ASN A 63 1.09 8.66 9.83
CA ASN A 63 1.31 8.88 11.26
C ASN A 63 1.29 7.55 12.02
N ALA A 64 2.39 7.22 12.71
CA ALA A 64 2.52 5.98 13.48
C ALA A 64 1.59 5.90 14.71
N ALA A 65 1.23 7.06 15.26
CA ALA A 65 0.35 7.23 16.40
C ALA A 65 -0.48 8.51 16.23
N ASP A 66 -1.35 8.79 17.20
CA ASP A 66 -1.92 10.13 17.28
C ASP A 66 -0.80 11.11 17.63
N THR A 67 -0.39 11.95 16.69
CA THR A 67 0.80 12.80 16.83
C THR A 67 0.57 14.00 17.74
N VAL A 68 -0.70 14.32 18.01
CA VAL A 68 -1.16 15.33 18.98
C VAL A 68 -2.30 14.70 19.76
N GLU A 69 -2.33 14.88 21.09
CA GLU A 69 -3.38 14.32 21.93
C GLU A 69 -4.78 14.74 21.46
N GLY A 70 -5.60 13.76 21.08
CA GLY A 70 -6.98 13.99 20.64
C GLY A 70 -7.13 14.40 19.18
N ALA A 71 -6.06 14.38 18.38
CA ALA A 71 -6.16 14.67 16.95
C ALA A 71 -6.74 13.50 16.14
N GLY A 72 -6.73 12.28 16.68
CA GLY A 72 -7.28 11.10 16.01
C GLY A 72 -6.59 10.76 14.69
N ASN A 73 -5.33 11.18 14.52
CA ASN A 73 -4.67 11.18 13.20
C ASN A 73 -3.75 9.98 12.95
N LYS A 74 -3.77 8.97 13.82
CA LYS A 74 -3.08 7.69 13.61
C LYS A 74 -3.49 7.09 12.26
N ASN A 75 -2.54 6.52 11.52
CA ASN A 75 -2.73 5.94 10.19
C ASN A 75 -3.23 6.91 9.11
N HIS A 76 -3.24 8.22 9.39
CA HIS A 76 -3.49 9.22 8.35
C HIS A 76 -2.19 9.61 7.66
N THR A 77 -2.28 9.94 6.38
CA THR A 77 -1.16 10.46 5.61
C THR A 77 -0.59 11.72 6.26
N ASN A 78 0.73 11.82 6.32
CA ASN A 78 1.43 12.93 6.97
C ASN A 78 2.04 13.95 5.99
N GLY A 79 1.82 13.75 4.68
CA GLY A 79 2.32 14.64 3.62
C GLY A 79 3.76 14.36 3.18
N THR A 80 4.45 13.41 3.84
CA THR A 80 5.75 12.89 3.39
C THR A 80 5.55 11.78 2.35
N PRO A 81 6.61 11.34 1.65
CA PRO A 81 6.50 10.22 0.72
C PRO A 81 5.89 8.98 1.39
N LEU A 82 4.85 8.43 0.74
CA LEU A 82 4.20 7.18 1.10
C LEU A 82 4.93 6.02 0.45
#